data_AF-A0A226X2U0-F1
#
_entry.id   AF-A0A226X2U0-F1
#
_cell.length_a   1.000
_cell.length_b   1.000
_cell.length_c   1.000
_cell.angle_alpha   90.00
_cell.angle_beta   90.00
_cell.angle_gamma   90.00
#
_symmetry.space_group_name_H-M   'P 1'
#
loop_
_entity.id
_entity.type
_entity.pdbx_description
1 polymer ?
#
loop_
_entity_poly.entity_id
_entity_poly.type
_entity_poly.pdbx_seq_one_letter_code
_entity_poly.pdbx_strand_id
1 'polypeptide(L)'
;MFFDCPEIGKRSAIVPHPGLVFRAASSGFSVFALKEDSRPTPASTLHEPPYFNTWDFGRICIGSAHVPKRIDVSSIAGWESGFFESAFTHPNHGGKRVSYPKGEFAFWKAMLDGTFGEQFPKTSLVSMKFNLAALIAGKER
;
A
#
# COMPACT_ATOMS: atom_id res chain seq x y z
N MET A 1 8.42 7.28 6.15
CA MET A 1 8.03 5.93 6.59
C MET A 1 8.87 5.51 7.79
N PHE A 2 8.26 4.84 8.78
CA PHE A 2 8.90 4.35 10.00
C PHE A 2 8.68 2.83 10.14
N PHE A 3 9.72 2.11 10.56
CA PHE A 3 9.69 0.68 10.89
C PHE A 3 10.23 0.46 12.30
N ASP A 4 9.64 -0.52 12.99
CA ASP A 4 10.11 -1.07 14.25
C ASP A 4 9.89 -2.59 14.23
N CYS A 5 10.88 -3.33 13.73
CA CYS A 5 10.84 -4.79 13.65
C CYS A 5 12.26 -5.41 13.72
N PRO A 6 12.40 -6.70 14.06
CA PRO A 6 13.72 -7.34 14.19
C PRO A 6 14.57 -7.31 12.91
N GLU A 7 13.96 -7.43 11.72
CA GLU A 7 14.66 -7.61 10.45
C GLU A 7 15.17 -6.30 9.81
N ILE A 8 14.55 -5.17 10.16
CA ILE A 8 14.88 -3.81 9.66
C ILE A 8 15.49 -2.96 10.79
N GLY A 9 15.14 -3.25 12.05
CA GLY A 9 15.42 -2.42 13.21
C GLY A 9 14.45 -1.24 13.32
N LYS A 10 14.75 -0.35 14.26
CA LYS A 10 14.01 0.89 14.48
C LYS A 10 14.58 2.01 13.63
N ARG A 11 13.98 2.27 12.46
CA ARG A 11 14.48 3.25 11.47
C ARG A 11 13.33 3.98 10.77
N SER A 12 13.59 5.21 10.34
CA SER A 12 12.69 5.98 9.49
C SER A 12 13.44 6.76 8.41
N ALA A 13 12.82 6.89 7.24
CA ALA A 13 13.28 7.74 6.16
C ALA A 13 12.11 8.30 5.35
N ILE A 14 12.33 9.41 4.64
CA ILE A 14 11.44 9.85 3.57
C ILE A 14 11.78 9.00 2.35
N VAL A 15 10.78 8.33 1.77
CA VAL A 15 10.95 7.39 0.67
C VAL A 15 9.88 7.66 -0.39
N PRO A 16 10.17 7.43 -1.68
CA PRO A 16 9.15 7.54 -2.71
C PRO A 16 8.11 6.43 -2.56
N HIS A 17 6.88 6.71 -2.99
CA HIS A 17 5.75 5.78 -2.98
C HIS A 17 5.20 5.64 -4.41
N PRO A 18 4.60 4.49 -4.78
CA PRO A 18 3.88 4.40 -6.04
C PRO A 18 2.60 5.25 -5.97
N GLY A 19 1.98 5.50 -7.11
CA GLY A 19 0.60 5.99 -7.12
C GLY A 19 -0.30 5.04 -6.33
N LEU A 20 -1.20 5.58 -5.49
CA LEU A 20 -2.09 4.79 -4.64
C LEU A 20 -3.55 5.08 -4.95
N VAL A 21 -4.36 4.03 -4.90
CA VAL A 21 -5.83 4.12 -4.92
C VAL A 21 -6.36 3.56 -3.62
N PHE A 22 -7.07 4.39 -2.86
CA PHE A 22 -7.78 3.97 -1.66
C PHE A 22 -9.25 3.74 -1.98
N ARG A 23 -9.80 2.62 -1.48
CA ARG A 23 -11.23 2.31 -1.51
C ARG A 23 -11.72 2.24 -0.07
N ALA A 24 -12.51 3.23 0.33
CA ALA A 24 -13.32 3.17 1.55
C ALA A 24 -14.76 2.78 1.16
N ALA A 25 -15.25 1.71 1.75
CA ALA A 25 -16.60 1.21 1.58
C ALA A 25 -17.14 0.70 2.93
N SER A 26 -18.46 0.48 3.02
CA SER A 26 -19.06 -0.18 4.20
C SER A 26 -18.48 -1.57 4.44
N SER A 27 -17.99 -2.24 3.40
CA SER A 27 -17.32 -3.54 3.47
C SER A 27 -15.87 -3.47 3.95
N GLY A 28 -15.32 -2.28 4.17
CA GLY A 28 -13.97 -2.07 4.70
C GLY A 28 -13.13 -1.08 3.90
N PHE A 29 -11.85 -1.04 4.26
CA PHE A 29 -10.86 -0.12 3.70
C PHE A 29 -9.71 -0.88 3.04
N SER A 30 -9.43 -0.55 1.78
CA SER A 30 -8.36 -1.17 0.98
C SER A 30 -7.53 -0.11 0.27
N VAL A 31 -6.28 -0.46 -0.03
CA VAL A 31 -5.35 0.32 -0.85
C VAL A 31 -4.75 -0.55 -1.95
N PHE A 32 -4.52 0.05 -3.10
CA PHE A 32 -3.92 -0.58 -4.27
C PHE A 32 -2.81 0.31 -4.83
N ALA A 33 -1.80 -0.31 -5.43
CA ALA A 33 -0.71 0.42 -6.08
C ALA A 33 -0.94 0.54 -7.60
N LEU A 34 -0.45 1.63 -8.17
CA LEU A 34 -0.43 1.95 -9.60
C LEU A 34 1.01 2.04 -10.10
N LYS A 35 1.19 1.78 -11.40
CA LYS A 35 2.45 2.05 -12.09
C LYS A 35 2.48 3.46 -12.66
N GLU A 36 1.33 4.06 -12.86
CA GLU A 36 1.18 5.39 -13.41
C GLU A 36 1.21 6.45 -12.29
N ASP A 37 1.91 7.57 -12.53
CA ASP A 37 1.92 8.73 -11.60
C ASP A 37 0.86 9.77 -11.99
N SER A 38 -0.06 9.40 -12.88
CA SER A 38 -1.18 10.22 -13.32
C SER A 38 -2.47 9.79 -12.63
N ARG A 39 -3.51 10.64 -12.72
CA ARG A 39 -4.86 10.25 -12.30
C ARG A 39 -5.25 8.93 -12.99
N PRO A 40 -5.69 7.91 -12.23
CA PRO A 40 -6.03 6.62 -12.81
C PRO A 40 -7.28 6.71 -13.69
N THR A 41 -7.34 5.81 -14.65
CA THR A 41 -8.50 5.60 -15.51
C THR A 41 -9.18 4.29 -15.13
N PRO A 42 -10.42 4.02 -15.58
CA PRO A 42 -11.05 2.72 -15.39
C PRO A 42 -10.20 1.53 -15.90
N ALA A 43 -9.34 1.75 -16.90
CA ALA A 43 -8.45 0.73 -17.45
C ALA A 43 -7.13 0.54 -16.66
N SER A 44 -6.83 1.41 -15.68
CA SER A 44 -5.61 1.34 -14.89
C SER A 44 -5.54 0.02 -14.13
N THR A 45 -4.45 -0.73 -14.34
CA THR A 45 -4.23 -2.03 -13.71
C THR A 45 -3.80 -1.85 -12.26
N LEU A 46 -4.43 -2.60 -11.36
CA LEU A 46 -4.14 -2.55 -9.94
C LEU A 46 -3.05 -3.57 -9.56
N HIS A 47 -2.23 -3.18 -8.59
CA HIS A 47 -1.12 -3.96 -8.07
C HIS A 47 -1.23 -4.09 -6.56
N GLU A 48 -0.64 -5.16 -6.02
CA GLU A 48 -0.51 -5.37 -4.59
C GLU A 48 0.20 -4.15 -3.97
N PRO A 49 -0.36 -3.57 -2.91
CA PRO A 49 0.31 -2.52 -2.18
C PRO A 49 1.58 -3.06 -1.51
N PRO A 50 2.74 -2.39 -1.64
CA PRO A 50 4.01 -2.90 -1.14
C PRO A 50 4.17 -2.75 0.39
N TYR A 51 3.10 -2.73 1.18
CA TYR A 51 3.12 -2.31 2.58
C TYR A 51 2.87 -3.45 3.56
N PHE A 52 3.52 -3.38 4.72
CA PHE A 52 3.41 -4.40 5.77
C PHE A 52 2.01 -4.52 6.37
N ASN A 53 1.33 -3.38 6.53
CA ASN A 53 -0.01 -3.27 7.10
C ASN A 53 -1.14 -3.66 6.11
N THR A 54 -0.86 -4.45 5.07
CA THR A 54 -1.86 -4.87 4.08
C THR A 54 -2.01 -6.39 3.98
N TRP A 55 -3.25 -6.85 4.04
CA TRP A 55 -3.64 -8.23 3.76
C TRP A 55 -3.85 -8.44 2.25
N ASP A 56 -4.22 -9.66 1.88
CA ASP A 56 -4.56 -9.98 0.49
C ASP A 56 -5.66 -9.08 -0.04
N PHE A 57 -5.57 -8.81 -1.35
CA PHE A 57 -6.49 -7.93 -2.06
C PHE A 57 -6.49 -6.49 -1.54
N GLY A 58 -5.32 -6.03 -1.06
CA GLY A 58 -5.09 -4.66 -0.64
C GLY A 58 -5.82 -4.23 0.63
N ARG A 59 -6.44 -5.16 1.37
CA ARG A 59 -7.18 -4.81 2.59
C ARG A 59 -6.22 -4.26 3.64
N ILE A 60 -6.59 -3.15 4.27
CA ILE A 60 -5.73 -2.51 5.26
C ILE A 60 -5.98 -3.12 6.64
N CYS A 61 -4.89 -3.44 7.34
CA CYS A 61 -4.93 -3.69 8.77
C CYS A 61 -4.93 -2.35 9.49
N ILE A 62 -6.12 -1.92 9.91
CA ILE A 62 -6.29 -0.65 10.61
C ILE A 62 -5.71 -0.74 12.04
N GLY A 63 -5.54 -1.94 12.60
CA GLY A 63 -4.98 -2.13 13.94
C GLY A 63 -5.72 -1.27 14.98
N SER A 64 -4.98 -0.47 15.74
CA SER A 64 -5.49 0.54 16.68
C SER A 64 -5.65 1.94 16.07
N ALA A 65 -5.35 2.12 14.78
CA ALA A 65 -5.44 3.43 14.12
C ALA A 65 -6.89 3.91 14.09
N HIS A 66 -7.10 5.19 14.41
CA HIS A 66 -8.40 5.81 14.34
C HIS A 66 -8.71 6.21 12.89
N VAL A 67 -9.52 5.40 12.21
CA VAL A 67 -10.10 5.81 10.92
C VAL A 67 -11.40 6.58 11.13
N PRO A 68 -11.75 7.53 10.25
CA PRO A 68 -13.02 8.23 10.30
C PRO A 68 -14.22 7.26 10.26
N LYS A 69 -15.28 7.55 11.01
CA LYS A 69 -16.55 6.79 10.93
C LYS A 69 -17.33 7.07 9.65
N ARG A 70 -17.00 8.17 8.95
CA ARG A 70 -17.71 8.61 7.75
C ARG A 70 -16.87 8.35 6.50
N ILE A 71 -17.57 8.02 5.43
CA ILE A 71 -17.01 7.86 4.09
C ILE A 71 -17.49 9.06 3.28
N ASP A 72 -16.86 10.20 3.50
CA ASP A 72 -17.14 11.46 2.81
C ASP A 72 -15.85 12.19 2.44
N VAL A 73 -15.96 13.20 1.58
CA VAL A 73 -14.80 13.95 1.07
C VAL A 73 -14.00 14.62 2.19
N SER A 74 -14.66 15.10 3.25
CA SER A 74 -13.96 15.74 4.37
C SER A 74 -13.14 14.76 5.20
N SER A 75 -13.45 13.46 5.11
CA SER A 75 -12.77 12.40 5.84
C SER A 75 -11.52 11.86 5.13
N ILE A 76 -11.23 12.29 3.89
CA ILE A 76 -10.12 11.75 3.07
C ILE A 76 -8.77 11.84 3.81
N ALA A 77 -8.45 12.99 4.40
CA ALA A 77 -7.19 13.19 5.12
C ALA A 77 -7.02 12.23 6.31
N GLY A 78 -8.12 11.93 7.03
CA GLY A 78 -8.09 10.98 8.15
C GLY A 78 -7.94 9.52 7.70
N TRP A 79 -8.46 9.17 6.52
CA TRP A 79 -8.23 7.86 5.93
C TRP A 79 -6.76 7.67 5.49
N GLU A 80 -6.15 8.72 4.92
CA GLU A 80 -4.74 8.73 4.54
C GLU A 80 -3.82 8.64 5.76
N SER A 81 -4.06 9.48 6.78
CA SER A 81 -3.26 9.44 8.01
C SER A 81 -3.40 8.10 8.72
N GLY A 82 -4.62 7.58 8.87
CA GLY A 82 -4.86 6.28 9.49
C GLY A 82 -4.13 5.13 8.79
N PHE A 83 -3.92 5.22 7.47
CA PHE A 83 -3.11 4.25 6.74
C PHE A 83 -1.60 4.39 7.06
N PHE A 84 -1.02 5.58 6.92
CA PHE A 84 0.43 5.79 7.08
C PHE A 84 0.91 5.80 8.54
N GLU A 85 0.02 6.06 9.49
CA GLU A 85 0.31 6.04 10.92
C GLU A 85 0.17 4.65 11.55
N SER A 86 -0.51 3.72 10.87
CA SER A 86 -0.56 2.33 11.34
C SER A 86 0.84 1.71 11.31
N ALA A 87 1.20 1.01 12.40
CA ALA A 87 2.59 0.59 12.61
C ALA A 87 3.03 -0.49 11.60
N PHE A 88 4.06 -0.20 10.81
CA PHE A 88 4.70 -1.15 9.88
C PHE A 88 5.67 -2.10 10.63
N THR A 89 5.16 -2.88 11.58
CA THR A 89 5.98 -3.74 12.44
C THR A 89 6.24 -5.13 11.86
N HIS A 90 5.35 -5.65 11.01
CA HIS A 90 5.53 -6.93 10.34
C HIS A 90 4.65 -7.00 9.10
N PRO A 91 5.08 -7.71 8.03
CA PRO A 91 4.20 -8.01 6.92
C PRO A 91 3.06 -8.93 7.42
N ASN A 92 1.83 -8.52 7.13
CA ASN A 92 0.68 -9.38 7.34
C ASN A 92 0.77 -10.64 6.47
N HIS A 93 0.19 -11.73 6.97
CA HIS A 93 0.13 -12.99 6.25
C HIS A 93 -0.62 -12.84 4.92
N GLY A 94 -0.16 -13.53 3.87
CA GLY A 94 -0.79 -13.53 2.56
C GLY A 94 0.19 -13.75 1.42
N GLY A 95 -0.26 -13.41 0.22
CA GLY A 95 0.53 -13.47 -1.01
C GLY A 95 1.67 -12.46 -1.07
N LYS A 96 2.50 -12.61 -2.10
CA LYS A 96 3.65 -11.76 -2.38
C LYS A 96 3.22 -10.31 -2.65
N ARG A 97 3.63 -9.35 -1.83
CA ARG A 97 3.34 -7.91 -2.01
C ARG A 97 4.30 -7.19 -2.94
N VAL A 98 5.56 -7.62 -2.95
CA VAL A 98 6.61 -7.05 -3.81
C VAL A 98 7.39 -8.13 -4.52
N SER A 99 7.72 -7.90 -5.78
CA SER A 99 8.66 -8.70 -6.54
C SER A 99 10.07 -8.15 -6.39
N TYR A 100 10.72 -8.49 -5.28
CA TYR A 100 12.08 -8.07 -4.97
C TYR A 100 12.94 -9.25 -4.48
N PRO A 101 14.23 -9.34 -4.85
CA PRO A 101 15.12 -10.36 -4.31
C PRO A 101 15.17 -10.32 -2.79
N LYS A 102 15.06 -11.49 -2.14
CA LYS A 102 15.02 -11.63 -0.67
C LYS A 102 13.79 -10.99 0.00
N GLY A 103 12.70 -10.77 -0.75
CA GLY A 103 11.38 -10.44 -0.22
C GLY A 103 11.21 -9.00 0.26
N GLU A 104 10.10 -8.76 0.96
CA GLU A 104 9.63 -7.44 1.37
C GLU A 104 10.54 -6.73 2.38
N PHE A 105 11.22 -7.47 3.28
CA PHE A 105 12.18 -6.88 4.20
C PHE A 105 13.41 -6.31 3.47
N ALA A 106 13.92 -7.04 2.47
CA ALA A 106 15.05 -6.56 1.67
C ALA A 106 14.65 -5.36 0.80
N PHE A 107 13.44 -5.38 0.26
CA PHE A 107 12.87 -4.25 -0.47
C PHE A 107 12.84 -2.98 0.38
N TRP A 108 12.25 -3.06 1.58
CA TRP A 108 12.13 -1.89 2.44
C TRP A 108 13.48 -1.41 3.00
N LYS A 109 14.43 -2.30 3.27
CA LYS A 109 15.81 -1.88 3.57
C LYS A 109 16.42 -1.07 2.44
N ALA A 110 16.33 -1.55 1.20
CA ALA A 110 16.85 -0.83 0.04
C ALA A 110 16.16 0.53 -0.17
N MET A 111 14.85 0.63 0.06
CA MET A 111 14.10 1.89 0.04
C MET A 111 14.59 2.86 1.13
N LEU A 112 14.75 2.39 2.37
CA LEU A 112 15.22 3.21 3.50
C LEU A 112 16.68 3.66 3.34
N ASP A 113 17.51 2.84 2.70
CA ASP A 113 18.91 3.16 2.40
C ASP A 113 19.06 4.06 1.15
N GLY A 114 17.95 4.47 0.51
CA GLY A 114 17.95 5.39 -0.62
C GLY A 114 18.42 4.78 -1.94
N THR A 115 18.42 3.45 -2.07
CA THR A 115 18.96 2.74 -3.24
C THR A 115 18.30 3.14 -4.56
N PHE A 116 17.04 3.58 -4.51
CA PHE A 116 16.24 3.95 -5.69
C PHE A 116 16.14 5.47 -5.94
N GLY A 117 16.83 6.29 -5.12
CA GLY A 117 16.74 7.74 -5.21
C GLY A 117 15.33 8.27 -5.00
N GLU A 118 14.89 9.17 -5.88
CA GLU A 118 13.61 9.88 -5.77
C GLU A 118 12.43 9.13 -6.41
N GLN A 119 12.67 8.00 -7.09
CA GLN A 119 11.64 7.28 -7.83
C GLN A 119 11.33 5.93 -7.20
N PHE A 120 10.04 5.61 -7.11
CA PHE A 120 9.62 4.28 -6.65
C PHE A 120 9.93 3.23 -7.73
N PRO A 121 10.56 2.09 -7.39
CA PRO A 121 10.90 1.03 -8.35
C PRO A 121 9.65 0.25 -8.78
N LYS A 122 8.87 0.79 -9.71
CA LYS A 122 7.58 0.23 -10.19
C LYS A 122 7.63 -1.20 -10.72
N THR A 123 8.80 -1.70 -11.10
CA THR A 123 9.01 -3.09 -11.50
C THR A 123 8.87 -4.08 -10.34
N SER A 124 8.95 -3.61 -9.09
CA SER A 124 8.71 -4.41 -7.89
C SER A 124 7.21 -4.65 -7.63
N LEU A 125 6.30 -3.96 -8.30
CA LEU A 125 4.86 -4.12 -8.08
C LEU A 125 4.34 -5.45 -8.64
N VAL A 126 3.58 -6.17 -7.82
CA VAL A 126 2.93 -7.43 -8.20
C VAL A 126 1.54 -7.13 -8.76
N SER A 127 1.29 -7.47 -10.02
CA SER A 127 -0.02 -7.22 -10.64
C SER A 127 -1.10 -8.13 -10.05
N MET A 128 -2.26 -7.55 -9.76
CA MET A 128 -3.44 -8.28 -9.28
C MET A 128 -4.35 -8.78 -10.40
N LYS A 129 -3.98 -8.51 -11.67
CA LYS A 129 -4.72 -8.94 -12.88
C LYS A 129 -6.15 -8.41 -13.00
N PHE A 130 -6.51 -7.35 -12.26
CA PHE A 130 -7.74 -6.58 -12.47
C PHE A 130 -7.45 -5.08 -12.51
N ASN A 131 -8.43 -4.31 -13.01
CA ASN A 131 -8.31 -2.86 -13.19
C ASN A 131 -9.27 -2.10 -12.28
N LEU A 132 -9.15 -0.77 -12.28
CA LEU A 132 -9.99 0.10 -11.47
C LEU A 132 -11.49 -0.05 -11.78
N ALA A 133 -11.88 -0.28 -13.04
CA ALA A 133 -13.28 -0.52 -13.40
C ALA A 133 -13.84 -1.75 -12.68
N ALA A 134 -13.08 -2.85 -12.67
CA ALA A 134 -13.47 -4.08 -11.97
C ALA A 134 -13.61 -3.85 -10.46
N LEU A 135 -12.69 -3.11 -9.84
CA LEU A 135 -12.76 -2.75 -8.42
C LEU A 135 -14.02 -1.94 -8.10
N ILE A 136 -14.33 -0.92 -8.92
CA ILE A 136 -15.53 -0.09 -8.74
C ILE A 136 -16.80 -0.94 -8.89
N ALA A 137 -16.80 -1.89 -9.82
CA ALA A 137 -17.92 -2.78 -10.07
C ALA A 137 -18.07 -3.93 -9.05
N GLY A 138 -17.14 -4.09 -8.09
CA GLY A 138 -17.13 -5.21 -7.15
C GLY A 138 -16.77 -6.57 -7.80
N LYS A 139 -16.03 -6.54 -8.91
CA LYS A 139 -15.62 -7.71 -9.72
C LYS A 139 -14.12 -8.01 -9.59
N GLU A 140 -13.55 -7.78 -8.42
CA GLU A 140 -12.15 -8.09 -8.09
C GLU A 140 -11.82 -9.61 -8.02
N ARG A 141 -12.73 -10.49 -8.49
CA ARG A 141 -12.62 -11.96 -8.48
C ARG A 141 -13.15 -12.56 -9.78
#